data_AF-A0A953LVK3-F1
#
_entry.id   AF-A0A953LVK3-F1
#
_cell.length_a   1.000
_cell.length_b   1.000
_cell.length_c   1.000
_cell.angle_alpha   90.00
_cell.angle_beta   90.00
_cell.angle_gamma   90.00
#
_symmetry.space_group_name_H-M   'P 1'
#
loop_
_entity.id
_entity.type
_entity.pdbx_description
1 polymer ?
#
loop_
_entity_poly.entity_id
_entity_poly.type
_entity_poly.pdbx_seq_one_letter_code
_entity_poly.pdbx_strand_id
1 'polypeptide(L)'
;PALDTVVQAQSGVMSLVGDGKTATKSGFSLADLIAAHLAPLAVLAALNYRDRTGLGQEIDISMLDCLVWALQPAWDEPDSEFARLQIVQATDGHAAVLPTASVTPEIERMENTKPTMSRAALVAHFETHGARTAAILELDEVIRHPCAVTRGNLMMKKIDDALLPILTSPYRLKATPPVVGSPIREFAQSDGFEWL
;
A
#
# COMPACT_ATOMS: atom_id res chain seq x y z
N PRO A 1 2.44 -16.59 19.21
CA PRO A 1 1.36 -15.78 18.62
C PRO A 1 1.90 -14.46 18.07
N ALA A 2 1.61 -14.14 16.81
CA ALA A 2 2.08 -12.93 16.14
C ALA A 2 0.88 -12.09 15.69
N LEU A 3 0.92 -10.79 16.00
CA LEU A 3 0.00 -9.78 15.47
C LEU A 3 0.81 -8.86 14.56
N ASP A 4 0.17 -8.30 13.54
CA ASP A 4 0.79 -7.34 12.62
C ASP A 4 1.61 -6.28 13.35
N THR A 5 1.06 -5.65 14.39
CA THR A 5 1.78 -4.61 15.16
C THR A 5 3.10 -5.11 15.75
N VAL A 6 3.12 -6.35 16.27
CA VAL A 6 4.32 -6.94 16.86
C VAL A 6 5.35 -7.23 15.77
N VAL A 7 4.90 -7.77 14.64
CA VAL A 7 5.77 -8.07 13.49
C VAL A 7 6.34 -6.79 12.88
N GLN A 8 5.55 -5.73 12.73
CA GLN A 8 6.04 -4.43 12.28
C GLN A 8 7.16 -3.91 13.21
N ALA A 9 6.96 -3.98 14.53
CA ALA A 9 7.98 -3.55 15.47
C ALA A 9 9.27 -4.39 15.36
N GLN A 10 9.14 -5.72 15.23
CA GLN A 10 10.29 -6.63 15.16
C GLN A 10 11.02 -6.62 13.81
N SER A 11 10.32 -6.32 12.71
CA SER A 11 10.91 -6.27 11.36
C SER A 11 11.84 -5.07 11.14
N GLY A 12 11.75 -4.06 11.99
CA GLY A 12 12.45 -2.79 11.81
C GLY A 12 11.67 -1.75 10.98
N VAL A 13 10.54 -2.07 10.34
CA VAL A 13 9.80 -1.09 9.52
C VAL A 13 9.41 0.17 10.30
N MET A 14 9.11 0.04 11.60
CA MET A 14 8.72 1.18 12.43
C MET A 14 9.84 2.22 12.61
N SER A 15 11.11 1.86 12.42
CA SER A 15 12.20 2.84 12.45
C SER A 15 12.23 3.73 11.20
N LEU A 16 11.57 3.30 10.12
CA LEU A 16 11.50 4.00 8.84
C LEU A 16 10.24 4.85 8.67
N VAL A 17 9.26 4.66 9.56
CA VAL A 17 7.96 5.34 9.49
C VAL A 17 7.91 6.46 10.52
N GLY A 18 7.52 7.65 10.09
CA GLY A 18 7.37 8.83 10.93
C GLY A 18 8.36 9.94 10.57
N ASP A 19 8.65 10.79 11.54
CA ASP A 19 9.54 11.96 11.40
C ASP A 19 11.03 11.63 11.67
N GLY A 20 11.37 10.34 11.70
CA GLY A 20 12.70 9.84 12.06
C GLY A 20 13.06 9.99 13.55
N LYS A 21 12.22 10.60 14.38
CA LYS A 21 12.46 10.78 15.82
C LYS A 21 11.73 9.74 16.65
N THR A 22 10.51 9.39 16.24
CA THR A 22 9.68 8.42 16.94
C THR A 22 9.37 7.23 16.04
N ALA A 23 9.76 6.03 16.46
CA ALA A 23 9.39 4.80 15.77
C ALA A 23 7.86 4.65 15.75
N THR A 24 7.27 4.65 14.56
CA THR A 24 5.82 4.77 14.39
C THR A 24 5.26 3.57 13.64
N LYS A 25 4.11 3.04 14.10
CA LYS A 25 3.37 2.01 13.36
C LYS A 25 2.80 2.63 12.08
N SER A 26 2.83 1.89 10.98
CA SER A 26 2.03 2.26 9.80
C SER A 26 0.53 2.33 10.11
N GLY A 27 -0.19 3.15 9.35
CA GLY A 27 -1.64 3.34 9.51
C GLY A 27 -2.51 2.14 9.10
N PHE A 28 -1.92 1.03 8.67
CA PHE A 28 -2.63 -0.16 8.21
C PHE A 28 -1.84 -1.45 8.49
N SER A 29 -2.42 -2.60 8.19
CA SER A 29 -1.83 -3.92 8.51
C SER A 29 -0.78 -4.35 7.47
N LEU A 30 0.43 -3.80 7.53
CA LEU A 30 1.50 -4.09 6.57
C LEU A 30 1.90 -5.57 6.54
N ALA A 31 2.19 -6.16 7.70
CA ALA A 31 2.71 -7.52 7.77
C ALA A 31 1.67 -8.54 7.29
N ASP A 32 0.41 -8.36 7.72
CA ASP A 32 -0.71 -9.21 7.28
C ASP A 32 -0.89 -9.12 5.76
N LEU A 33 -0.91 -7.91 5.21
CA LEU A 33 -1.18 -7.72 3.79
C LEU A 33 -0.07 -8.26 2.90
N ILE A 34 1.20 -8.04 3.25
CA ILE A 34 2.33 -8.54 2.45
C ILE A 34 2.34 -10.07 2.47
N ALA A 35 2.19 -10.69 3.65
CA ALA A 35 2.11 -12.15 3.75
C ALA A 35 0.88 -12.71 3.00
N ALA A 36 -0.28 -12.07 3.12
CA ALA A 36 -1.49 -12.47 2.42
C ALA A 36 -1.39 -12.34 0.88
N HIS A 37 -0.50 -11.49 0.36
CA HIS A 37 -0.23 -11.40 -1.08
C HIS A 37 0.85 -12.38 -1.55
N LEU A 38 1.83 -12.71 -0.71
CA LEU A 38 2.88 -13.68 -1.03
C LEU A 38 2.40 -15.14 -0.89
N ALA A 39 1.55 -15.45 0.08
CA ALA A 39 1.04 -16.80 0.31
C ALA A 39 0.33 -17.41 -0.92
N PRO A 40 -0.56 -16.69 -1.63
CA PRO A 40 -1.17 -17.21 -2.86
C PRO A 40 -0.15 -17.54 -3.95
N LEU A 41 0.97 -16.81 -4.06
CA LEU A 41 2.03 -17.15 -5.02
C LEU A 41 2.68 -18.50 -4.70
N ALA A 42 2.94 -18.78 -3.42
CA ALA A 42 3.43 -20.08 -2.98
C ALA A 42 2.42 -21.20 -3.26
N VAL A 43 1.12 -20.94 -3.03
CA VAL A 43 0.03 -21.89 -3.35
C VAL A 43 -0.04 -22.15 -4.85
N LEU A 44 0.00 -21.12 -5.69
CA LEU A 44 -0.01 -21.28 -7.15
C LEU A 44 1.22 -22.07 -7.64
N ALA A 45 2.39 -21.81 -7.06
CA ALA A 45 3.60 -22.58 -7.36
C ALA A 45 3.46 -24.05 -6.97
N ALA A 46 2.92 -24.35 -5.78
CA ALA A 46 2.68 -25.70 -5.30
C ALA A 46 1.62 -26.45 -6.14
N LEU A 47 0.55 -25.77 -6.57
CA LEU A 47 -0.44 -26.34 -7.48
C LEU A 47 0.19 -26.69 -8.84
N ASN A 48 0.96 -25.77 -9.42
CA ASN A 48 1.68 -26.02 -10.67
C ASN A 48 2.72 -27.16 -10.53
N TYR A 49 3.39 -27.26 -9.38
CA TYR A 49 4.29 -28.37 -9.08
C TYR A 49 3.54 -29.70 -9.01
N ARG A 50 2.41 -29.74 -8.30
CA ARG A 50 1.53 -30.92 -8.20
C ARG A 50 1.00 -31.34 -9.57
N ASP A 51 0.56 -30.41 -10.40
CA ASP A 51 0.01 -30.73 -11.72
C ASP A 51 1.07 -31.34 -12.65
N ARG A 52 2.35 -31.00 -12.46
CA ARG A 52 3.48 -31.55 -13.24
C ARG A 52 4.04 -32.85 -12.69
N THR A 53 3.98 -33.07 -11.38
CA THR A 53 4.71 -34.16 -10.70
C THR A 53 3.80 -35.17 -9.99
N GLY A 54 2.54 -34.83 -9.75
CA GLY A 54 1.61 -35.59 -8.91
C GLY A 54 1.82 -35.41 -7.40
N LEU A 55 2.81 -34.62 -6.97
CA LEU A 55 3.17 -34.47 -5.56
C LEU A 55 2.78 -33.09 -5.01
N GLY A 56 2.19 -33.07 -3.81
CA GLY A 56 1.93 -31.82 -3.08
C GLY A 56 3.22 -31.21 -2.48
N GLN A 57 3.07 -30.02 -1.90
CA GLN A 57 4.15 -29.36 -1.15
C GLN A 57 3.62 -28.80 0.17
N GLU A 58 4.45 -28.88 1.20
CA GLU A 58 4.28 -28.10 2.42
C GLU A 58 4.79 -26.67 2.17
N ILE A 59 4.03 -25.67 2.61
CA ILE A 59 4.36 -24.25 2.45
C ILE A 59 4.59 -23.68 3.84
N ASP A 60 5.82 -23.24 4.09
CA ASP A 60 6.18 -22.45 5.27
C ASP A 60 6.31 -20.98 4.88
N ILE A 61 5.51 -20.11 5.50
CA ILE A 61 5.52 -18.68 5.25
C ILE A 61 5.36 -17.91 6.57
N SER A 62 6.28 -16.98 6.80
CA SER A 62 6.35 -16.14 7.99
C SER A 62 6.02 -14.69 7.64
N MET A 63 5.15 -14.05 8.43
CA MET A 63 4.87 -12.61 8.28
C MET A 63 6.13 -11.77 8.46
N LEU A 64 7.02 -12.18 9.37
CA LEU A 64 8.27 -11.48 9.62
C LEU A 64 9.19 -11.57 8.40
N ASP A 65 9.36 -12.76 7.83
CA ASP A 65 10.22 -12.99 6.67
C ASP A 65 9.71 -12.20 5.46
N CYS A 66 8.39 -12.22 5.25
CA CYS A 66 7.73 -11.44 4.20
C CYS A 66 8.01 -9.93 4.34
N LEU A 67 7.91 -9.39 5.56
CA LEU A 67 8.11 -7.97 5.80
C LEU A 67 9.61 -7.60 5.71
N VAL A 68 10.52 -8.41 6.27
CA VAL A 68 11.97 -8.20 6.12
C VAL A 68 12.39 -8.21 4.66
N TRP A 69 11.88 -9.16 3.87
CA TRP A 69 12.12 -9.21 2.43
C TRP A 69 11.63 -7.94 1.71
N ALA A 70 10.43 -7.44 2.05
CA ALA A 70 9.89 -6.21 1.47
C ALA A 70 10.71 -4.94 1.82
N LEU A 71 11.48 -4.98 2.91
CA LEU A 71 12.35 -3.87 3.36
C LEU A 71 13.72 -3.86 2.69
N GLN A 72 14.02 -4.79 1.77
CA GLN A 72 15.29 -4.83 1.06
C GLN A 72 15.76 -3.45 0.52
N PRO A 73 14.91 -2.62 -0.11
CA PRO A 73 15.36 -1.31 -0.63
C PRO A 73 15.81 -0.32 0.45
N ALA A 74 15.43 -0.53 1.71
CA ALA A 74 15.82 0.32 2.83
C ALA A 74 17.14 -0.11 3.48
N TRP A 75 17.66 -1.30 3.13
CA TRP A 75 18.92 -1.81 3.67
C TRP A 75 20.14 -1.29 2.88
N ASP A 76 19.95 -0.94 1.60
CA ASP A 76 21.00 -0.46 0.71
C ASP A 76 20.92 1.06 0.49
N GLU A 77 22.05 1.72 0.78
CA GLU A 77 22.44 3.12 0.51
C GLU A 77 21.70 4.28 1.24
N PRO A 78 22.46 5.14 1.96
CA PRO A 78 21.97 6.41 2.51
C PRO A 78 21.39 7.37 1.46
N ASP A 79 21.78 7.22 0.19
CA ASP A 79 21.38 8.10 -0.92
C ASP A 79 20.23 7.50 -1.76
N SER A 80 19.52 6.48 -1.29
CA SER A 80 18.37 5.93 -2.02
C SER A 80 17.27 6.99 -2.25
N GLU A 81 16.46 6.83 -3.30
CA GLU A 81 15.31 7.75 -3.52
C GLU A 81 14.34 7.73 -2.34
N PHE A 82 14.21 6.60 -1.65
CA PHE A 82 13.43 6.45 -0.43
C PHE A 82 13.95 7.35 0.70
N ALA A 83 15.27 7.45 0.85
CA ALA A 83 15.89 8.33 1.84
C ALA A 83 15.79 9.82 1.47
N ARG A 84 15.63 10.15 0.18
CA ARG A 84 15.58 11.53 -0.32
C ARG A 84 14.20 12.16 -0.33
N LEU A 85 13.12 11.41 -0.17
CA LEU A 85 11.76 11.96 -0.19
C LEU A 85 11.58 12.97 0.96
N GLN A 86 11.15 14.20 0.61
CA GLN A 86 10.87 15.25 1.57
C GLN A 86 9.38 15.61 1.58
N ILE A 87 8.85 15.90 2.75
CA ILE A 87 7.44 16.31 2.94
C ILE A 87 7.43 17.81 3.15
N VAL A 88 6.74 18.53 2.26
CA VAL A 88 6.62 20.00 2.30
C VAL A 88 5.21 20.38 2.71
N GLN A 89 5.12 21.27 3.71
CA GLN A 89 3.83 21.79 4.18
C GLN A 89 3.22 22.77 3.17
N ALA A 90 1.94 22.57 2.87
CA ALA A 90 1.12 23.46 2.06
C ALA A 90 0.09 24.21 2.93
N THR A 91 -0.61 25.18 2.34
CA THR A 91 -1.72 25.87 3.04
C THR A 91 -2.94 24.98 3.30
N ASP A 92 -3.09 23.90 2.53
CA ASP A 92 -4.24 22.99 2.52
C ASP A 92 -3.81 21.51 2.64
N GLY A 93 -2.64 21.23 3.25
CA GLY A 93 -2.16 19.87 3.50
C GLY A 93 -0.64 19.75 3.31
N HIS A 94 -0.20 18.68 2.65
CA HIS A 94 1.22 18.41 2.40
C HIS A 94 1.46 17.92 0.96
N ALA A 95 2.68 18.07 0.49
CA ALA A 95 3.17 17.51 -0.77
C ALA A 95 4.44 16.69 -0.51
N ALA A 96 4.58 15.57 -1.21
CA ALA A 96 5.77 14.75 -1.22
C ALA A 96 6.64 15.16 -2.42
N VAL A 97 7.88 15.55 -2.16
CA VAL A 97 8.84 16.03 -3.16
C VAL A 97 10.03 15.08 -3.19
N LEU A 98 10.40 14.61 -4.38
CA LEU A 98 11.70 13.99 -4.62
C LEU A 98 12.66 15.10 -5.08
N PRO A 99 13.49 15.65 -4.18
CA PRO A 99 14.26 16.85 -4.45
C PRO A 99 15.41 16.56 -5.42
N THR A 100 15.70 17.56 -6.25
CA THR A 100 16.96 17.69 -6.99
C THR A 100 17.86 18.67 -6.25
N ALA A 101 19.17 18.66 -6.55
CA ALA A 101 20.13 19.57 -5.94
C ALA A 101 19.75 21.06 -6.08
N SER A 102 18.98 21.43 -7.11
CA SER A 102 18.53 22.80 -7.33
C SER A 102 17.39 23.24 -6.40
N VAL A 103 16.54 22.32 -5.93
CA VAL A 103 15.37 22.65 -5.10
C VAL A 103 15.58 22.37 -3.61
N THR A 104 16.56 21.54 -3.23
CA THR A 104 16.84 21.22 -1.82
C THR A 104 16.98 22.47 -0.92
N PRO A 105 17.76 23.51 -1.29
CA PRO A 105 17.90 24.70 -0.44
C PRO A 105 16.62 25.53 -0.31
N GLU A 106 15.69 25.40 -1.26
CA GLU A 106 14.37 26.01 -1.15
C GLU A 106 13.50 25.26 -0.14
N ILE A 107 13.47 23.93 -0.23
CA ILE A 107 12.67 23.10 0.68
C ILE A 107 13.12 23.28 2.14
N GLU A 108 14.43 23.29 2.41
CA GLU A 108 14.98 23.54 3.76
C GLU A 108 14.57 24.92 4.32
N ARG A 109 14.48 25.94 3.45
CA ARG A 109 13.96 27.26 3.86
C ARG A 109 12.47 27.19 4.15
N MET A 110 11.70 26.48 3.33
CA MET A 110 10.26 26.34 3.49
C MET A 110 9.88 25.65 4.80
N GLU A 111 10.65 24.65 5.25
CA GLU A 111 10.43 23.95 6.53
C GLU A 111 10.38 24.90 7.74
N ASN A 112 11.13 26.01 7.68
CA ASN A 112 11.24 26.98 8.76
C ASN A 112 10.34 28.23 8.55
N THR A 113 9.43 28.18 7.58
CA THR A 113 8.55 29.32 7.24
C THR A 113 7.08 28.89 7.18
N LYS A 114 6.17 29.85 7.36
CA LYS A 114 4.73 29.58 7.24
C LYS A 114 4.40 29.23 5.78
N PRO A 115 3.61 28.17 5.51
CA PRO A 115 3.24 27.81 4.16
C PRO A 115 2.43 28.92 3.46
N THR A 116 2.76 29.20 2.20
CA THR A 116 2.12 30.24 1.37
C THR A 116 1.45 29.69 0.12
N MET A 117 1.75 28.45 -0.27
CA MET A 117 1.26 27.81 -1.49
C MET A 117 0.32 26.64 -1.15
N SER A 118 -0.71 26.44 -1.96
CA SER A 118 -1.55 25.23 -1.89
C SER A 118 -0.80 24.00 -2.40
N ARG A 119 -1.31 22.79 -2.10
CA ARG A 119 -0.74 21.52 -2.59
C ARG A 119 -0.58 21.53 -4.11
N ALA A 120 -1.61 21.98 -4.83
CA ALA A 120 -1.58 22.09 -6.29
C ALA A 120 -0.53 23.09 -6.79
N ALA A 121 -0.38 24.23 -6.10
CA ALA A 121 0.63 25.23 -6.46
C ALA A 121 2.05 24.71 -6.18
N LEU A 122 2.27 23.99 -5.07
CA LEU A 122 3.56 23.36 -4.77
C LEU A 122 3.97 22.32 -5.81
N VAL A 123 3.03 21.46 -6.22
CA VAL A 123 3.27 20.46 -7.28
C VAL A 123 3.71 21.17 -8.56
N ALA A 124 2.94 22.14 -9.03
CA ALA A 124 3.29 22.89 -10.25
C ALA A 124 4.65 23.60 -10.13
N HIS A 125 4.92 24.21 -8.97
CA HIS A 125 6.19 24.90 -8.71
C HIS A 125 7.38 23.94 -8.79
N PHE A 126 7.38 22.86 -8.02
CA PHE A 126 8.53 21.95 -7.98
C PHE A 126 8.70 21.16 -9.29
N GLU A 127 7.60 20.81 -9.98
CA GLU A 127 7.67 20.18 -11.30
C GLU A 127 8.32 21.09 -12.35
N THR A 128 7.98 22.40 -12.36
CA THR A 128 8.65 23.36 -13.27
C THR A 128 10.14 23.55 -12.96
N HIS A 129 10.57 23.23 -11.73
CA HIS A 129 11.96 23.23 -11.31
C HIS A 129 12.62 21.83 -11.38
N GLY A 130 11.97 20.88 -12.06
CA GLY A 130 12.55 19.57 -12.39
C GLY A 130 12.47 18.52 -11.27
N ALA A 131 11.76 18.80 -10.17
CA ALA A 131 11.53 17.83 -9.10
C ALA A 131 10.21 17.06 -9.33
N ARG A 132 10.22 15.75 -9.08
CA ARG A 132 8.97 14.96 -9.08
C ARG A 132 8.23 15.27 -7.80
N THR A 133 6.97 15.64 -7.89
CA THR A 133 6.19 16.06 -6.73
C THR A 133 4.77 15.55 -6.84
N ALA A 134 4.19 15.16 -5.72
CA ALA A 134 2.79 14.75 -5.64
C ALA A 134 2.12 15.36 -4.41
N ALA A 135 0.86 15.74 -4.53
CA ALA A 135 0.05 16.08 -3.37
C ALA A 135 -0.16 14.83 -2.50
N ILE A 136 -0.01 14.97 -1.18
CA ILE A 136 -0.40 13.93 -0.23
C ILE A 136 -1.91 14.06 -0.06
N LEU A 137 -2.62 13.01 -0.48
CA LEU A 137 -4.07 12.95 -0.46
C LEU A 137 -4.56 12.33 0.84
N GLU A 138 -5.68 12.84 1.32
CA GLU A 138 -6.45 12.23 2.40
C GLU A 138 -7.27 11.02 1.87
N LEU A 139 -7.64 10.10 2.77
CA LEU A 139 -8.28 8.83 2.38
C LEU A 139 -9.60 9.04 1.63
N ASP A 140 -10.38 10.06 1.98
CA ASP A 140 -11.63 10.41 1.31
C ASP A 140 -11.42 11.13 -0.05
N GLU A 141 -10.23 11.68 -0.28
CA GLU A 141 -9.83 12.21 -1.59
C GLU A 141 -9.43 11.07 -2.53
N VAL A 142 -8.77 10.02 -2.01
CA VAL A 142 -8.29 8.86 -2.80
C VAL A 142 -9.45 8.14 -3.49
N ILE A 143 -10.59 7.96 -2.82
CA ILE A 143 -11.76 7.28 -3.42
C ILE A 143 -12.36 8.06 -4.61
N ARG A 144 -12.12 9.36 -4.68
CA ARG A 144 -12.57 10.26 -5.76
C ARG A 144 -11.47 10.51 -6.78
N HIS A 145 -10.25 10.01 -6.55
CA HIS A 145 -9.13 10.22 -7.44
C HIS A 145 -9.43 9.62 -8.83
N PRO A 146 -9.12 10.32 -9.94
CA PRO A 146 -9.42 9.83 -11.29
C PRO A 146 -8.89 8.42 -11.57
N CYS A 147 -7.70 8.08 -11.07
CA CYS A 147 -7.15 6.72 -11.21
C CYS A 147 -7.95 5.66 -10.44
N ALA A 148 -8.52 5.98 -9.28
CA ALA A 148 -9.34 5.05 -8.51
C ALA A 148 -10.71 4.85 -9.17
N VAL A 149 -11.34 5.96 -9.59
CA VAL A 149 -12.65 5.96 -10.24
C VAL A 149 -12.60 5.27 -11.61
N THR A 150 -11.67 5.67 -12.47
CA THR A 150 -11.56 5.11 -13.85
C THR A 150 -11.24 3.62 -13.83
N ARG A 151 -10.52 3.16 -12.80
CA ARG A 151 -10.21 1.74 -12.64
C ARG A 151 -11.32 0.94 -11.95
N GLY A 152 -12.37 1.59 -11.46
CA GLY A 152 -13.46 0.92 -10.74
C GLY A 152 -13.01 0.32 -9.41
N ASN A 153 -12.04 0.94 -8.74
CA ASN A 153 -11.50 0.44 -7.47
C ASN A 153 -12.52 0.48 -6.32
N LEU A 154 -13.57 1.30 -6.47
CA LEU A 154 -14.72 1.35 -5.60
C LEU A 154 -15.99 1.09 -6.42
N MET A 155 -16.84 0.18 -5.95
CA MET A 155 -18.16 -0.07 -6.53
C MET A 155 -19.23 -0.06 -5.45
N MET A 156 -20.45 0.37 -5.80
CA MET A 156 -21.60 0.23 -4.92
C MET A 156 -22.31 -1.09 -5.25
N LYS A 157 -22.50 -1.96 -4.25
CA LYS A 157 -23.23 -3.21 -4.41
C LYS A 157 -24.46 -3.21 -3.52
N LYS A 158 -25.62 -3.50 -4.10
CA LYS A 158 -26.83 -3.74 -3.33
C LYS A 158 -26.76 -5.15 -2.73
N ILE A 159 -26.82 -5.23 -1.41
CA ILE A 159 -26.86 -6.46 -0.62
C ILE A 159 -28.09 -6.34 0.27
N ASP A 160 -29.08 -7.19 0.02
CA ASP A 160 -30.41 -7.09 0.61
C ASP A 160 -31.00 -5.68 0.38
N ASP A 161 -31.33 -4.96 1.46
CA ASP A 161 -31.83 -3.58 1.40
C ASP A 161 -30.75 -2.51 1.57
N ALA A 162 -29.48 -2.90 1.73
CA ALA A 162 -28.35 -1.99 1.91
C ALA A 162 -27.56 -1.78 0.61
N LEU A 163 -27.11 -0.54 0.38
CA LEU A 163 -26.17 -0.22 -0.68
C LEU A 163 -24.78 -0.02 -0.05
N LEU A 164 -23.88 -0.97 -0.26
CA LEU A 164 -22.58 -1.00 0.39
C LEU A 164 -21.45 -0.62 -0.57
N PRO A 165 -20.50 0.23 -0.13
CA PRO A 165 -19.26 0.46 -0.87
C PRO A 165 -18.35 -0.75 -0.75
N ILE A 166 -17.91 -1.29 -1.88
CA ILE A 166 -17.00 -2.44 -1.96
C ILE A 166 -15.73 -2.00 -2.69
N LEU A 167 -14.58 -2.19 -2.04
CA LEU A 167 -13.29 -2.11 -2.70
C LEU A 167 -13.09 -3.35 -3.57
N THR A 168 -12.80 -3.14 -4.85
CA THR A 168 -12.66 -4.22 -5.81
C THR A 168 -11.22 -4.75 -5.84
N SER A 169 -11.04 -5.97 -6.35
CA SER A 169 -9.71 -6.54 -6.55
C SER A 169 -8.87 -5.61 -7.44
N PRO A 170 -7.58 -5.40 -7.17
CA PRO A 170 -6.70 -4.62 -8.06
C PRO A 170 -6.28 -5.41 -9.33
N TYR A 171 -6.50 -6.74 -9.36
CA TYR A 171 -6.12 -7.58 -10.49
C TYR A 171 -7.04 -7.37 -11.70
N ARG A 172 -6.49 -7.40 -12.91
CA ARG A 172 -7.23 -7.26 -14.17
C ARG A 172 -6.84 -8.39 -15.11
N LEU A 173 -7.54 -9.52 -14.96
CA LEU A 173 -7.33 -10.71 -15.78
C LEU A 173 -8.35 -10.72 -16.92
N LYS A 174 -7.88 -10.82 -18.16
CA LYS A 174 -8.76 -10.77 -19.35
C LYS A 174 -9.66 -11.99 -19.48
N ALA A 175 -9.11 -13.19 -19.24
CA ALA A 175 -9.84 -14.45 -19.39
C ALA A 175 -10.65 -14.82 -18.13
N THR A 176 -10.18 -14.40 -16.96
CA THR A 176 -10.75 -14.75 -15.65
C THR A 176 -10.88 -13.52 -14.75
N PRO A 177 -11.66 -12.50 -15.16
CA PRO A 177 -11.75 -11.25 -14.41
C PRO A 177 -12.25 -11.51 -12.98
N PRO A 178 -11.63 -10.89 -11.95
CA PRO A 178 -12.09 -11.06 -10.58
C PRO A 178 -13.48 -10.44 -10.42
N VAL A 179 -14.36 -11.17 -9.73
CA VAL A 179 -15.75 -10.75 -9.50
C VAL A 179 -16.04 -10.68 -8.00
N VAL A 180 -16.81 -9.68 -7.59
CA VAL A 180 -17.31 -9.59 -6.22
C VAL A 180 -18.50 -10.54 -6.09
N GLY A 181 -18.28 -11.69 -5.43
CA GLY A 181 -19.29 -12.71 -5.18
C GLY A 181 -20.31 -12.34 -4.10
N SER A 182 -20.98 -13.34 -3.54
CA SER A 182 -21.96 -13.16 -2.47
C SER A 182 -21.34 -12.59 -1.18
N PRO A 183 -22.14 -11.94 -0.31
CA PRO A 183 -21.68 -11.51 1.01
C PRO A 183 -21.12 -12.68 1.83
N ILE A 184 -20.25 -12.36 2.79
CA ILE A 184 -19.83 -13.32 3.81
C ILE A 184 -21.10 -13.77 4.56
N ARG A 185 -21.33 -15.08 4.60
CA ARG A 185 -22.50 -15.68 5.25
C ARG A 185 -22.39 -15.58 6.77
N GLU A 186 -23.51 -15.82 7.45
CA GLU A 186 -23.51 -15.93 8.89
C GLU A 186 -22.60 -17.08 9.37
N PHE A 187 -22.05 -16.90 10.57
CA PHE A 187 -21.18 -17.89 11.20
C PHE A 187 -21.87 -19.27 11.29
N ALA A 188 -21.12 -20.33 11.00
CA ALA A 188 -21.56 -21.73 11.00
C ALA A 188 -22.55 -22.15 9.89
N GLN A 189 -22.83 -21.30 8.89
CA GLN A 189 -23.54 -21.72 7.68
C GLN A 189 -22.54 -22.23 6.62
N SER A 190 -22.11 -23.48 6.72
CA SER A 190 -21.42 -24.19 5.64
C SER A 190 -22.36 -25.22 5.02
N ASP A 191 -22.91 -24.91 3.84
CA ASP A 191 -23.47 -25.95 2.98
C ASP A 191 -22.32 -26.87 2.55
N GLY A 192 -22.60 -28.18 2.45
CA GLY A 192 -21.66 -29.21 2.02
C GLY A 192 -21.00 -28.87 0.68
N PHE A 193 -19.91 -28.11 0.75
CA PHE A 193 -19.07 -27.75 -0.38
C PHE A 193 -18.42 -29.05 -0.88
N GLU A 194 -19.02 -29.64 -1.92
CA GLU A 194 -18.35 -30.65 -2.72
C GLU A 194 -17.21 -29.96 -3.46
N TRP A 195 -15.99 -30.26 -3.03
CA TRP A 195 -14.79 -29.95 -3.80
C TRP A 195 -14.88 -30.76 -5.10
N LEU A 196 -15.21 -30.10 -6.21
CA LEU A 196 -15.10 -30.67 -7.56
C LEU A 196 -13.64 -31.02 -7.87
#